data_AF-A0A9E3B9V6-F1
#
_entry.id   AF-A0A9E3B9V6-F1
#
_cell.length_a   1.000
_cell.length_b   1.000
_cell.length_c   1.000
_cell.angle_alpha   90.00
_cell.angle_beta   90.00
_cell.angle_gamma   90.00
#
_symmetry.space_group_name_H-M   'P 1'
#
loop_
_entity.id
_entity.type
_entity.pdbx_description
1 polymer ?
#
loop_
_entity_poly.entity_id
_entity_poly.type
_entity_poly.pdbx_seq_one_letter_code
_entity_poly.pdbx_strand_id
1 'polypeptide(L)'
;MSSVEDEDQGKPIGETDTQSSAQSGEAAGHPSPLEVAQVEEIEQQEENLETVAAMIIADAAAVTAARAEAMAEACSARTREARLLALKADQALEAVRIAVRQQSLNTEAAETALKAAEQEAARAHAALAAAEAEEERALNAAMNAEAEAEVAEGMAFAAGSRDERDEKLRAEMTSAQPPPHNAAPASETEQNKENDNDEGSSGVPVIHPPKE
;
A
#
# COMPACT_ATOMS: atom_id res chain seq x y z
N MET A 1 4.28 -56.84 9.92
CA MET A 1 4.18 -57.06 11.38
C MET A 1 4.64 -55.76 12.01
N SER A 2 3.84 -54.85 12.54
CA SER A 2 2.61 -54.87 13.36
C SER A 2 1.92 -53.51 13.10
N SER A 3 0.67 -53.39 12.63
CA SER A 3 -0.61 -53.46 13.36
C SER A 3 -0.55 -52.86 14.77
N VAL A 4 -1.25 -51.74 14.99
CA VAL A 4 -2.38 -51.60 15.96
C VAL A 4 -3.13 -50.30 15.61
N GLU A 5 -4.37 -50.49 15.18
CA GLU A 5 -5.47 -49.53 15.18
C GLU A 5 -6.03 -49.50 16.62
N ASP A 6 -6.42 -48.33 17.14
CA ASP A 6 -7.34 -48.26 18.29
C ASP A 6 -8.45 -47.26 17.96
N GLU A 7 -9.56 -47.83 17.49
CA GLU A 7 -10.90 -47.27 17.56
C GLU A 7 -11.39 -47.38 19.02
N ASP A 8 -11.78 -46.26 19.63
CA ASP A 8 -12.61 -46.30 20.84
C ASP A 8 -13.99 -45.70 20.52
N GLN A 9 -14.93 -46.61 20.27
CA GLN A 9 -16.37 -46.35 20.28
C GLN A 9 -16.94 -46.82 21.63
N GLY A 10 -17.37 -45.86 22.46
CA GLY A 10 -18.14 -46.10 23.67
C GLY A 10 -19.38 -45.21 23.73
N LYS A 11 -20.52 -45.80 23.36
CA LYS A 11 -21.85 -45.20 23.14
C LYS A 11 -22.64 -44.97 24.47
N PRO A 12 -23.91 -44.48 24.43
CA PRO A 12 -24.44 -43.36 25.22
C PRO A 12 -25.18 -43.77 26.50
N ILE A 13 -25.42 -42.82 27.40
CA ILE A 13 -26.32 -43.02 28.56
C ILE A 13 -27.28 -41.84 28.68
N GLY A 14 -28.57 -42.16 28.62
CA GLY A 14 -29.56 -41.57 29.53
C GLY A 14 -30.45 -40.46 28.98
N GLU A 15 -31.50 -40.86 28.26
CA GLU A 15 -32.76 -40.11 28.21
C GLU A 15 -33.42 -40.11 29.60
N THR A 16 -33.78 -38.94 30.11
CA THR A 16 -34.98 -38.79 30.96
C THR A 16 -35.72 -37.54 30.50
N ASP A 17 -36.85 -37.78 29.86
CA ASP A 17 -37.93 -36.82 29.65
C ASP A 17 -38.37 -36.20 30.98
N THR A 18 -38.48 -34.88 31.05
CA THR A 18 -39.67 -34.27 31.64
C THR A 18 -39.91 -32.88 31.05
N GLN A 19 -41.05 -32.76 30.41
CA GLN A 19 -41.63 -31.55 29.85
C GLN A 19 -41.71 -30.41 30.89
N SER A 20 -41.35 -29.19 30.48
CA SER A 20 -42.04 -28.01 30.99
C SER A 20 -42.19 -26.97 29.88
N SER A 21 -43.46 -26.71 29.57
CA SER A 21 -43.97 -25.60 28.78
C SER A 21 -43.34 -24.25 29.14
N ALA A 22 -42.85 -23.56 28.12
CA ALA A 22 -43.01 -22.13 27.85
C ALA A 22 -42.37 -21.90 26.47
N GLN A 23 -43.10 -22.05 25.36
CA GLN A 23 -43.82 -20.95 24.73
C GLN A 23 -43.47 -19.56 25.33
N SER A 24 -42.25 -19.12 25.06
CA SER A 24 -41.96 -17.71 24.88
C SER A 24 -41.76 -17.53 23.39
N GLY A 25 -42.76 -16.99 22.71
CA GLY A 25 -42.61 -16.59 21.32
C GLY A 25 -41.48 -15.57 21.24
N GLU A 26 -40.38 -15.94 20.57
CA GLU A 26 -39.53 -14.98 19.90
C GLU A 26 -40.39 -14.35 18.80
N ALA A 27 -41.18 -13.35 19.19
CA ALA A 27 -41.51 -12.29 18.28
C ALA A 27 -40.16 -11.75 17.82
N ALA A 28 -39.80 -12.05 16.57
CA ALA A 28 -38.77 -11.31 15.85
C ALA A 28 -39.18 -9.84 15.91
N GLY A 29 -38.68 -9.14 16.92
CA GLY A 29 -38.92 -7.72 17.11
C GLY A 29 -38.28 -7.03 15.93
N HIS A 30 -39.09 -6.43 15.07
CA HIS A 30 -38.56 -5.51 14.07
C HIS A 30 -37.77 -4.43 14.81
N PRO A 31 -36.53 -4.13 14.40
CA PRO A 31 -35.71 -3.13 15.05
C PRO A 31 -36.48 -1.81 15.10
N SER A 32 -36.39 -1.12 16.23
CA SER A 32 -37.01 0.19 16.37
C SER A 32 -36.37 1.16 15.36
N PRO A 33 -37.10 2.17 14.86
CA PRO A 33 -36.55 3.16 13.93
C PRO A 33 -35.28 3.87 14.45
N LEU A 34 -35.12 3.98 15.78
CA LEU A 34 -33.93 4.53 16.41
C LEU A 34 -32.73 3.57 16.35
N GLU A 35 -32.96 2.26 16.47
CA GLU A 35 -31.91 1.25 16.30
C GLU A 35 -31.47 1.17 14.84
N VAL A 36 -32.40 1.29 13.89
CA VAL A 36 -32.07 1.35 12.45
C VAL A 36 -31.22 2.58 12.13
N ALA A 37 -31.61 3.76 12.61
CA ALA A 37 -30.84 4.99 12.39
C ALA A 37 -29.44 4.97 13.01
N GLN A 38 -29.27 4.34 14.18
CA GLN A 38 -27.95 4.16 14.81
C GLN A 38 -27.07 3.20 14.02
N VAL A 39 -27.63 2.12 13.48
CA VAL A 39 -26.90 1.17 12.63
C VAL A 39 -26.44 1.87 11.34
N GLU A 40 -27.32 2.62 10.67
CA GLU A 40 -26.97 3.39 9.46
C GLU A 40 -25.88 4.45 9.72
N GLU A 41 -25.87 5.11 10.88
CA GLU A 41 -24.83 6.06 11.25
C GLU A 41 -23.48 5.38 11.46
N ILE A 42 -23.47 4.20 12.11
CA ILE A 42 -22.25 3.41 12.33
C ILE A 42 -21.70 2.91 10.99
N GLU A 43 -22.55 2.37 10.12
CA GLU A 43 -22.16 1.91 8.78
C GLU A 43 -21.51 3.05 7.97
N GLN A 44 -22.08 4.26 8.01
CA GLN A 44 -21.47 5.42 7.34
C GLN A 44 -20.11 5.81 7.93
N GLN A 45 -19.96 5.75 9.26
CA GLN A 45 -18.67 6.05 9.89
C GLN A 45 -17.62 5.00 9.50
N GLU A 46 -18.01 3.73 9.41
CA GLU A 46 -17.13 2.64 8.97
C GLU A 46 -16.71 2.80 7.51
N GLU A 47 -17.63 3.15 6.61
CA GLU A 47 -17.33 3.44 5.19
C GLU A 47 -16.33 4.60 5.04
N ASN A 48 -16.58 5.72 5.73
CA ASN A 48 -15.68 6.87 5.73
C ASN A 48 -14.28 6.49 6.27
N LEU A 49 -14.23 5.67 7.33
CA LEU A 49 -12.97 5.18 7.89
C LEU A 49 -12.25 4.21 6.94
N GLU A 50 -12.99 3.36 6.22
CA GLU A 50 -12.45 2.45 5.21
C GLU A 50 -11.80 3.25 4.06
N THR A 51 -12.47 4.30 3.56
CA THR A 51 -11.92 5.18 2.52
C THR A 51 -10.64 5.87 2.97
N VAL A 52 -10.64 6.47 4.15
CA VAL A 52 -9.44 7.14 4.70
C VAL A 52 -8.31 6.15 4.94
N ALA A 53 -8.61 4.96 5.49
CA ALA A 53 -7.62 3.92 5.70
C ALA A 53 -7.04 3.42 4.38
N ALA A 54 -7.87 3.20 3.36
CA ALA A 54 -7.43 2.76 2.04
C ALA A 54 -6.52 3.80 1.38
N MET A 55 -6.82 5.10 1.49
CA MET A 55 -5.94 6.17 1.01
C MET A 55 -4.57 6.17 1.73
N ILE A 56 -4.55 6.01 3.06
CA ILE A 56 -3.29 5.95 3.82
C ILE A 56 -2.45 4.74 3.39
N ILE A 57 -3.09 3.59 3.16
CA ILE A 57 -2.42 2.38 2.68
C ILE A 57 -1.85 2.59 1.27
N ALA A 58 -2.62 3.22 0.37
CA ALA A 58 -2.17 3.56 -0.98
C ALA A 58 -0.94 4.48 -0.95
N ASP A 59 -0.97 5.55 -0.14
CA ASP A 59 0.17 6.46 0.01
C ASP A 59 1.41 5.74 0.57
N ALA A 60 1.23 4.89 1.58
CA ALA A 60 2.32 4.12 2.17
C ALA A 60 2.93 3.11 1.18
N ALA A 61 2.08 2.45 0.38
CA ALA A 61 2.51 1.52 -0.66
C ALA A 61 3.26 2.25 -1.78
N ALA A 62 2.76 3.41 -2.24
CA ALA A 62 3.42 4.25 -3.24
C ALA A 62 4.82 4.72 -2.78
N VAL A 63 4.95 5.15 -1.52
CA VAL A 63 6.26 5.50 -0.94
C VAL A 63 7.20 4.29 -0.90
N THR A 64 6.67 3.11 -0.60
CA THR A 64 7.46 1.86 -0.56
C THR A 64 7.92 1.45 -1.96
N ALA A 65 7.05 1.53 -2.97
CA ALA A 65 7.38 1.32 -4.37
C ALA A 65 8.50 2.26 -4.84
N ALA A 66 8.36 3.57 -4.60
CA ALA A 66 9.37 4.56 -4.97
C ALA A 66 10.74 4.30 -4.30
N ARG A 67 10.76 3.85 -3.04
CA ARG A 67 12.00 3.49 -2.34
C ARG A 67 12.64 2.23 -2.92
N ALA A 68 11.82 1.22 -3.23
CA ALA A 68 12.30 -0.03 -3.81
C ALA A 68 12.87 0.20 -5.21
N GLU A 69 12.23 1.03 -6.03
CA GLU A 69 12.74 1.46 -7.34
C GLU A 69 14.09 2.20 -7.21
N ALA A 70 14.17 3.21 -6.33
CA ALA A 70 15.43 3.93 -6.10
C ALA A 70 16.58 3.01 -5.67
N MET A 71 16.27 1.98 -4.85
CA MET A 71 17.24 0.96 -4.47
C MET A 71 17.66 0.08 -5.65
N ALA A 72 16.72 -0.31 -6.52
CA ALA A 72 17.01 -1.06 -7.74
C ALA A 72 17.91 -0.26 -8.69
N GLU A 73 17.66 1.03 -8.87
CA GLU A 73 18.51 1.92 -9.67
C GLU A 73 19.93 2.03 -9.12
N ALA A 74 20.05 2.22 -7.80
CA ALA A 74 21.34 2.26 -7.11
C ALA A 74 22.12 0.95 -7.28
N CYS A 75 21.43 -0.19 -7.16
CA CYS A 75 22.03 -1.50 -7.41
C CYS A 75 22.49 -1.64 -8.86
N SER A 76 21.67 -1.21 -9.82
CA SER A 76 22.04 -1.24 -11.24
C SER A 76 23.26 -0.38 -11.56
N ALA A 77 23.37 0.81 -10.97
CA ALA A 77 24.56 1.65 -11.08
C ALA A 77 25.81 0.92 -10.54
N ARG A 78 25.69 0.31 -9.35
CA ARG A 78 26.78 -0.47 -8.73
C ARG A 78 27.18 -1.68 -9.58
N THR A 79 26.24 -2.39 -10.19
CA THR A 79 26.54 -3.51 -11.10
C THR A 79 27.32 -3.03 -12.33
N ARG A 80 26.94 -1.87 -12.91
CA ARG A 80 27.69 -1.29 -14.03
C ARG A 80 29.14 -1.00 -13.64
N GLU A 81 29.37 -0.44 -12.46
CA GLU A 81 30.73 -0.21 -11.94
C GLU A 81 31.50 -1.52 -11.71
N ALA A 82 30.87 -2.51 -11.08
CA ALA A 82 31.47 -3.82 -10.85
C ALA A 82 31.86 -4.51 -12.18
N ARG A 83 31.03 -4.37 -13.21
CA ARG A 83 31.31 -4.90 -14.56
C ARG A 83 32.52 -4.22 -15.19
N LEU A 84 32.63 -2.90 -15.05
CA LEU A 84 33.81 -2.16 -15.52
C LEU A 84 35.08 -2.59 -14.78
N LEU A 85 35.00 -2.88 -13.48
CA LEU A 85 36.13 -3.38 -12.69
C LEU A 85 36.55 -4.79 -13.15
N ALA A 86 35.60 -5.70 -13.36
CA ALA A 86 35.89 -7.03 -13.89
C ALA A 86 36.58 -6.96 -15.26
N LEU A 87 36.08 -6.12 -16.17
CA LEU A 87 36.72 -5.90 -17.48
C LEU A 87 38.15 -5.35 -17.36
N LYS A 88 38.40 -4.42 -16.44
CA LYS A 88 39.75 -3.89 -16.20
C LYS A 88 40.69 -4.96 -15.64
N ALA A 89 40.19 -5.82 -14.74
CA ALA A 89 40.97 -6.90 -14.18
C ALA A 89 41.33 -7.96 -15.25
N ASP A 90 40.39 -8.28 -16.14
CA ASP A 90 40.64 -9.17 -17.29
C ASP A 90 41.68 -8.59 -18.25
N GLN A 91 41.59 -7.29 -18.56
CA GLN A 91 42.59 -6.60 -19.38
C GLN A 91 43.98 -6.60 -18.74
N ALA A 92 44.06 -6.37 -17.43
CA ALA A 92 45.33 -6.43 -16.70
C ALA A 92 45.93 -7.85 -16.70
N LEU A 93 45.10 -8.87 -16.49
CA LEU A 93 45.51 -10.27 -16.56
C LEU A 93 46.04 -10.63 -17.95
N GLU A 94 45.36 -10.20 -19.02
CA GLU A 94 45.84 -10.45 -20.38
C GLU A 94 47.14 -9.71 -20.68
N ALA A 95 47.29 -8.46 -20.22
CA ALA A 95 48.54 -7.72 -20.35
C ALA A 95 49.71 -8.44 -19.66
N VAL A 96 49.50 -8.98 -18.46
CA VAL A 96 50.49 -9.80 -17.76
C VAL A 96 50.81 -11.07 -18.56
N ARG A 97 49.80 -11.79 -19.05
CA ARG A 97 50.00 -12.99 -19.89
C ARG A 97 50.81 -12.71 -21.15
N ILE A 98 50.60 -11.56 -21.78
CA ILE A 98 51.40 -11.11 -22.94
C ILE A 98 52.85 -10.85 -22.52
N ALA A 99 53.08 -10.12 -21.42
CA ALA A 99 54.42 -9.81 -20.93
C ALA A 99 55.22 -11.08 -20.57
N VAL A 100 54.55 -12.08 -19.96
CA VAL A 100 55.14 -13.39 -19.67
C VAL A 100 55.50 -14.13 -20.96
N ARG A 101 54.61 -14.19 -21.95
CA ARG A 101 54.88 -14.83 -23.25
C ARG A 101 56.05 -14.18 -23.99
N GLN A 102 56.20 -12.87 -23.87
CA GLN A 102 57.29 -12.10 -24.49
C GLN A 102 58.62 -12.20 -23.71
N GLN A 103 58.64 -12.89 -22.57
CA GLN A 103 59.81 -12.94 -21.66
C GLN A 103 60.28 -11.55 -21.21
N SER A 104 59.37 -10.58 -21.19
CA SER A 104 59.64 -9.20 -20.77
C SER A 104 59.79 -9.07 -19.25
N LEU A 105 59.45 -10.13 -18.50
CA LEU A 105 59.59 -10.26 -17.06
C LEU A 105 60.55 -11.41 -16.76
N ASN A 106 61.35 -11.27 -15.69
CA ASN A 106 62.09 -12.42 -15.15
C ASN A 106 61.09 -13.45 -14.58
N THR A 107 61.50 -14.71 -14.48
CA THR A 107 60.61 -15.84 -14.15
C THR A 107 59.90 -15.70 -12.82
N GLU A 108 60.60 -15.26 -11.77
CA GLU A 108 60.00 -15.06 -10.44
C GLU A 108 58.98 -13.91 -10.41
N ALA A 109 59.29 -12.80 -11.10
CA ALA A 109 58.36 -11.68 -11.24
C ALA A 109 57.16 -12.04 -12.12
N ALA A 110 57.35 -12.86 -13.15
CA ALA A 110 56.29 -13.36 -14.02
C ALA A 110 55.27 -14.21 -13.24
N GLU A 111 55.73 -15.17 -12.44
CA GLU A 111 54.87 -16.02 -11.62
C GLU A 111 54.10 -15.20 -10.58
N THR A 112 54.78 -14.28 -9.90
CA THR A 112 54.17 -13.40 -8.90
C THR A 112 53.12 -12.49 -9.52
N ALA A 113 53.43 -11.84 -10.65
CA ALA A 113 52.52 -10.95 -11.35
C ALA A 113 51.30 -11.71 -11.90
N LEU A 114 51.51 -12.90 -12.46
CA LEU A 114 50.41 -13.72 -12.99
C LEU A 114 49.46 -14.14 -11.87
N LYS A 115 50.00 -14.66 -10.76
CA LYS A 115 49.19 -15.05 -9.59
C LYS A 115 48.41 -13.88 -9.01
N ALA A 116 49.02 -12.71 -8.90
CA ALA A 116 48.34 -11.51 -8.42
C ALA A 116 47.21 -11.07 -9.35
N ALA A 117 47.45 -11.06 -10.67
CA ALA A 117 46.45 -10.68 -11.66
C ALA A 117 45.28 -11.67 -11.73
N GLU A 118 45.55 -12.98 -11.60
CA GLU A 118 44.50 -14.01 -11.55
C GLU A 118 43.63 -13.88 -10.30
N GLN A 119 44.25 -13.60 -9.15
CA GLN A 119 43.52 -13.35 -7.91
C GLN A 119 42.66 -12.09 -8.00
N GLU A 120 43.18 -11.02 -8.60
CA GLU A 120 42.43 -9.78 -8.78
C GLU A 120 41.25 -9.97 -9.73
N ALA A 121 41.45 -10.66 -10.87
CA ALA A 121 40.36 -11.02 -11.78
C ALA A 121 39.30 -11.86 -11.06
N ALA A 122 39.70 -12.88 -10.30
CA ALA A 122 38.76 -13.71 -9.55
C ALA A 122 37.95 -12.88 -8.51
N ARG A 123 38.59 -11.94 -7.80
CA ARG A 123 37.90 -11.05 -6.86
C ARG A 123 36.93 -10.11 -7.56
N ALA A 124 37.33 -9.54 -8.70
CA ALA A 124 36.49 -8.63 -9.46
C ALA A 124 35.25 -9.35 -10.01
N HIS A 125 35.38 -10.57 -10.52
CA HIS A 125 34.25 -11.39 -10.96
C HIS A 125 33.35 -11.83 -9.80
N ALA A 126 33.93 -12.17 -8.64
CA ALA A 126 33.13 -12.46 -7.44
C ALA A 126 32.32 -11.23 -6.98
N ALA A 127 32.91 -10.03 -7.04
CA ALA A 127 32.22 -8.78 -6.74
C ALA A 127 31.11 -8.46 -7.76
N LEU A 128 31.36 -8.71 -9.05
CA LEU A 128 30.34 -8.58 -10.09
C LEU A 128 29.15 -9.52 -9.86
N ALA A 129 29.41 -10.81 -9.61
CA ALA A 129 28.35 -11.78 -9.33
C ALA A 129 27.52 -11.40 -8.09
N ALA A 130 28.17 -10.89 -7.03
CA ALA A 130 27.48 -10.39 -5.86
C ALA A 130 26.63 -9.14 -6.15
N ALA A 131 27.13 -8.23 -7.00
CA ALA A 131 26.39 -7.05 -7.43
C ALA A 131 25.15 -7.41 -8.27
N GLU A 132 25.31 -8.32 -9.24
CA GLU A 132 24.20 -8.81 -10.08
C GLU A 132 23.12 -9.52 -9.25
N ALA A 133 23.53 -10.37 -8.30
CA ALA A 133 22.58 -11.03 -7.39
C ALA A 133 21.84 -10.06 -6.47
N GLU A 134 22.43 -8.91 -6.14
CA GLU A 134 21.73 -7.85 -5.39
C GLU A 134 20.80 -7.04 -6.28
N GLU A 135 21.23 -6.70 -7.49
CA GLU A 135 20.40 -5.99 -8.48
C GLU A 135 19.13 -6.80 -8.80
N GLU A 136 19.25 -8.11 -9.03
CA GLU A 136 18.09 -8.98 -9.26
C GLU A 136 17.13 -8.98 -8.06
N ARG A 137 17.66 -9.05 -6.82
CA ARG A 137 16.83 -8.98 -5.60
C ARG A 137 16.15 -7.62 -5.46
N ALA A 138 16.84 -6.53 -5.77
CA ALA A 138 16.27 -5.19 -5.69
C ALA A 138 15.21 -4.96 -6.78
N LEU A 139 15.41 -5.46 -8.00
CA LEU A 139 14.42 -5.39 -9.08
C LEU A 139 13.14 -6.17 -8.73
N ASN A 140 13.28 -7.38 -8.22
CA ASN A 140 12.12 -8.17 -7.77
C ASN A 140 11.37 -7.48 -6.63
N ALA A 141 12.09 -6.85 -5.69
CA ALA A 141 11.47 -6.08 -4.62
C ALA A 141 10.73 -4.85 -5.16
N ALA A 142 11.30 -4.13 -6.13
CA ALA A 142 10.65 -3.00 -6.78
C ALA A 142 9.36 -3.42 -7.51
N MET A 143 9.41 -4.50 -8.30
CA MET A 143 8.22 -5.02 -9.00
C MET A 143 7.11 -5.43 -8.04
N ASN A 144 7.45 -6.10 -6.94
CA ASN A 144 6.46 -6.50 -5.94
C ASN A 144 5.85 -5.28 -5.23
N ALA A 145 6.67 -4.29 -4.88
CA ALA A 145 6.21 -3.08 -4.21
C ALA A 145 5.34 -2.21 -5.14
N GLU A 146 5.66 -2.15 -6.43
CA GLU A 146 4.83 -1.50 -7.46
C GLU A 146 3.47 -2.21 -7.58
N ALA A 147 3.45 -3.53 -7.69
CA ALA A 147 2.21 -4.29 -7.75
C ALA A 147 1.34 -4.09 -6.48
N GLU A 148 1.96 -4.01 -5.31
CA GLU A 148 1.25 -3.71 -4.05
C GLU A 148 0.67 -2.29 -4.06
N ALA A 149 1.42 -1.29 -4.57
CA ALA A 149 0.95 0.08 -4.71
C ALA A 149 -0.23 0.18 -5.68
N GLU A 150 -0.20 -0.50 -6.82
CA GLU A 150 -1.32 -0.55 -7.77
C GLU A 150 -2.58 -1.15 -7.14
N VAL A 151 -2.43 -2.24 -6.36
CA VAL A 151 -3.55 -2.87 -5.66
C VAL A 151 -4.12 -1.91 -4.61
N ALA A 152 -3.27 -1.27 -3.81
CA ALA A 152 -3.70 -0.34 -2.78
C ALA A 152 -4.38 0.90 -3.37
N GLU A 153 -3.87 1.45 -4.48
CA GLU A 153 -4.51 2.54 -5.21
C GLU A 153 -5.89 2.12 -5.74
N GLY A 154 -5.98 0.92 -6.33
CA GLY A 154 -7.25 0.37 -6.79
C GLY A 154 -8.27 0.19 -5.65
N MET A 155 -7.82 -0.24 -4.47
CA MET A 155 -8.66 -0.34 -3.28
C MET A 155 -9.13 1.05 -2.79
N ALA A 156 -8.23 2.04 -2.72
CA ALA A 156 -8.57 3.40 -2.34
C ALA A 156 -9.57 4.04 -3.31
N PHE A 157 -9.37 3.84 -4.61
CA PHE A 157 -10.30 4.32 -5.64
C PHE A 157 -11.67 3.65 -5.52
N ALA A 158 -11.71 2.34 -5.27
CA ALA A 158 -12.95 1.59 -5.10
C ALA A 158 -13.72 2.00 -3.83
N ALA A 159 -13.01 2.30 -2.73
CA ALA A 159 -13.60 2.79 -1.49
C ALA A 159 -14.22 4.18 -1.68
N GLY A 160 -13.47 5.14 -2.26
CA GLY A 160 -14.01 6.48 -2.54
C GLY A 160 -15.19 6.47 -3.52
N SER A 161 -15.18 5.56 -4.51
CA SER A 161 -16.31 5.39 -5.46
C SER A 161 -17.56 4.75 -4.83
N ARG A 162 -17.45 4.11 -3.66
CA ARG A 162 -18.60 3.63 -2.88
C ARG A 162 -19.18 4.78 -2.07
N ASP A 163 -18.35 5.49 -1.32
CA ASP A 163 -18.74 6.70 -0.57
C ASP A 163 -19.53 7.69 -1.45
N GLU A 164 -19.01 8.03 -2.64
CA GLU A 164 -19.68 8.97 -3.55
C GLU A 164 -21.04 8.46 -4.06
N ARG A 165 -21.19 7.15 -4.27
CA ARG A 165 -22.45 6.55 -4.73
C ARG A 165 -23.47 6.50 -3.61
N ASP A 166 -23.04 6.14 -2.41
CA ASP A 166 -23.92 5.98 -1.25
C ASP A 166 -24.38 7.35 -0.73
N GLU A 167 -23.51 8.37 -0.77
CA GLU A 167 -23.89 9.75 -0.49
C GLU A 167 -24.91 10.29 -1.51
N LYS A 168 -24.75 9.97 -2.80
CA LYS A 168 -25.71 10.36 -3.84
C LYS A 168 -27.07 9.68 -3.67
N LEU A 169 -27.11 8.39 -3.34
CA LEU A 169 -28.36 7.65 -3.07
C LEU A 169 -29.09 8.21 -1.84
N ARG A 170 -28.36 8.60 -0.80
CA ARG A 170 -28.95 9.20 0.41
C ARG A 170 -29.51 10.61 0.14
N ALA A 171 -28.84 11.41 -0.68
CA ALA A 171 -29.36 12.71 -1.13
C ALA A 171 -30.65 12.57 -1.98
N GLU A 172 -30.77 11.53 -2.79
CA GLU A 172 -32.00 11.24 -3.56
C GLU A 172 -33.15 10.75 -2.66
N MET A 173 -32.88 9.93 -1.64
CA MET A 173 -33.90 9.46 -0.69
C MET A 173 -34.43 10.57 0.24
N THR A 174 -33.56 11.49 0.69
CA THR A 174 -33.96 12.65 1.51
C THR A 174 -34.72 13.70 0.71
N SER A 175 -34.47 13.82 -0.59
CA SER A 175 -35.23 14.68 -1.51
C SER A 175 -36.64 14.16 -1.83
N ALA A 176 -36.88 12.84 -1.71
CA ALA A 176 -38.16 12.20 -2.01
C ALA A 176 -39.17 12.20 -0.85
N GLN A 177 -38.85 12.80 0.30
CA GLN A 177 -39.74 12.83 1.45
C GLN A 177 -40.79 13.96 1.29
N PRO A 178 -42.10 13.65 1.16
CA PRO A 178 -43.12 14.69 1.02
C PRO A 178 -43.15 15.54 2.29
N PRO A 179 -43.32 16.88 2.17
CA PRO A 179 -43.40 17.75 3.34
C PRO A 179 -44.49 17.22 4.28
N PRO A 180 -44.26 17.22 5.61
CA PRO A 180 -45.29 16.79 6.54
C PRO A 180 -46.53 17.64 6.32
N HIS A 181 -47.57 16.99 5.78
CA HIS A 181 -48.87 17.63 5.64
C HIS A 181 -49.38 17.99 7.04
N ASN A 182 -49.72 19.27 7.17
CA ASN A 182 -50.66 19.83 8.12
C ASN A 182 -50.09 20.39 9.44
N ALA A 183 -49.69 21.67 9.39
CA ALA A 183 -50.26 22.69 10.27
C ALA A 183 -50.00 24.10 9.71
N ALA A 184 -51.05 24.71 9.17
CA ALA A 184 -51.18 26.16 9.10
C ALA A 184 -52.64 26.49 9.51
N PRO A 185 -52.99 27.72 9.93
CA PRO A 185 -52.16 28.91 10.10
C PRO A 185 -52.38 29.63 11.46
N ALA A 186 -51.45 30.49 11.86
CA ALA A 186 -51.79 31.61 12.75
C ALA A 186 -51.01 32.87 12.33
N SER A 187 -51.80 33.92 12.18
CA SER A 187 -51.55 35.24 11.61
C SER A 187 -50.73 36.17 12.51
N GLU A 188 -50.23 37.27 11.89
CA GLU A 188 -49.94 38.59 12.50
C GLU A 188 -48.68 38.64 13.40
N THR A 189 -47.82 39.66 13.44
CA THR A 189 -47.80 41.04 12.92
C THR A 189 -46.36 41.55 13.00
N GLU A 190 -45.97 42.39 12.03
CA GLU A 190 -45.24 43.66 12.20
C GLU A 190 -44.03 43.85 13.15
N GLN A 191 -43.00 44.48 12.55
CA GLN A 191 -42.17 45.61 13.04
C GLN A 191 -40.67 45.41 13.33
N ASN A 192 -39.89 46.04 12.45
CA ASN A 192 -38.78 46.99 12.69
C ASN A 192 -37.37 46.53 13.12
N LYS A 193 -36.45 46.78 12.16
CA LYS A 193 -35.22 47.62 12.24
C LYS A 193 -33.93 47.04 12.86
N GLU A 194 -32.84 47.60 12.30
CA GLU A 194 -31.41 47.59 12.71
C GLU A 194 -30.64 46.34 12.25
N ASN A 195 -29.47 46.38 11.60
CA ASN A 195 -28.53 47.41 11.17
C ASN A 195 -27.63 46.77 10.10
N ASP A 196 -27.47 47.35 8.91
CA ASP A 196 -26.42 46.96 7.97
C ASP A 196 -25.48 48.16 7.75
N ASN A 197 -24.42 48.18 8.54
CA ASN A 197 -23.14 48.80 8.21
C ASN A 197 -22.14 47.64 8.20
N ASP A 198 -21.50 47.34 7.06
CA ASP A 198 -20.07 47.62 6.88
C ASP A 198 -19.63 47.21 5.45
N GLU A 199 -19.16 48.19 4.68
CA GLU A 199 -18.53 47.98 3.38
C GLU A 199 -17.09 47.50 3.59
N GLY A 200 -16.87 46.19 3.59
CA GLY A 200 -15.54 45.57 3.60
C GLY A 200 -15.03 45.27 2.19
N SER A 201 -14.68 46.29 1.41
CA SER A 201 -13.98 46.15 0.12
C SER A 201 -12.55 45.62 0.32
N SER A 202 -12.34 44.31 0.12
CA SER A 202 -10.99 43.72 0.10
C SER A 202 -10.35 43.86 -1.28
N GLY A 203 -9.66 44.97 -1.51
CA GLY A 203 -8.73 45.12 -2.63
C GLY A 203 -7.46 44.27 -2.41
N VAL A 204 -7.23 43.30 -3.29
CA VAL A 204 -6.00 42.48 -3.32
C VAL A 204 -4.91 43.24 -4.10
N PRO A 205 -3.71 43.51 -3.53
CA PRO A 205 -2.61 44.06 -4.31
C PRO A 205 -1.88 42.95 -5.09
N VAL A 206 -1.83 43.09 -6.41
CA VAL A 206 -0.98 42.28 -7.30
C VAL A 206 0.45 42.82 -7.23
N ILE A 207 1.38 42.00 -6.73
CA ILE A 207 2.81 42.31 -6.74
C ILE A 207 3.42 41.63 -7.98
N HIS A 208 3.93 42.44 -8.92
CA HIS A 208 4.75 41.95 -10.04
C HIS A 208 6.23 41.93 -9.66
N PRO A 209 7.00 40.91 -10.07
CA PRO A 209 8.45 40.90 -9.87
C PRO A 209 9.17 41.89 -10.80
N PRO A 210 10.29 42.50 -10.36
CA PRO A 210 11.12 43.34 -11.21
C PRO A 210 11.85 42.48 -12.25
N LYS A 211 11.90 42.98 -13.48
CA LYS A 211 12.70 42.43 -14.57
C LYS A 211 14.13 42.97 -14.46
N GLU A 212 15.10 42.07 -14.36
CA GLU A 212 16.44 42.22 -14.93
C GLU A 212 16.85 40.89 -15.58
#